data_AF-A0A542Y545-F1
#
_entry.id   AF-A0A542Y545-F1
#
_cell.length_a   1.000
_cell.length_b   1.000
_cell.length_c   1.000
_cell.angle_alpha   90.00
_cell.angle_beta   90.00
_cell.angle_gamma   90.00
#
_symmetry.space_group_name_H-M   'P 1'
#
loop_
_entity.id
_entity.type
_entity.pdbx_description
1 polymer ?
#
loop_
_entity_poly.entity_id
_entity_poly.type
_entity_poly.pdbx_seq_one_letter_code
_entity_poly.pdbx_strand_id
1 'polypeptide(L)'
;MVEPKKNASGKAAASTAPTADASWTPTATAKAKATRFRWIAVALWALAIALEAVSIFWLLRQREFVGEDGTLVRNEDTGLLEQQNATAVFPQWAFITLIIALVVIAALAITGSMLWKKANRLDPARQSETVKFFVQNQLGAIISIIAFLPLIILIFTNKDMDGKQKGIAGAIGIVLALAATALGIDYNPASVEKYTADQSTVIQLLGQDEVVWVDGGSVYHVCENVSDIQTGSEKRTGTTAEAVEAGKQRLTLKFASELQKCGLNVPENASEIEAALKEIQGGATDVTLPAPVWANPSDAPIVIENAPAA
;
A
#
# COMPACT_ATOMS: atom_id res chain seq x y z
N MET A 1 -20.45 51.76 36.47
CA MET A 1 -19.26 50.89 36.56
C MET A 1 -19.74 49.44 36.72
N VAL A 2 -19.45 48.65 35.68
CA VAL A 2 -19.18 47.19 35.67
C VAL A 2 -20.32 46.20 36.03
N GLU A 3 -20.95 45.72 34.94
CA GLU A 3 -21.36 44.33 34.57
C GLU A 3 -21.78 43.27 35.60
N PRO A 4 -22.90 42.56 35.31
CA PRO A 4 -23.08 41.15 35.65
C PRO A 4 -22.90 40.24 34.43
N LYS A 5 -22.12 39.16 34.60
CA LYS A 5 -21.87 38.09 33.63
C LYS A 5 -23.16 37.43 33.15
N LYS A 6 -23.32 37.32 31.83
CA LYS A 6 -24.38 36.58 31.14
C LYS A 6 -23.85 35.31 30.46
N ASN A 7 -24.64 34.26 30.64
CA ASN A 7 -25.03 33.23 29.68
C ASN A 7 -24.09 32.05 29.40
N ALA A 8 -24.49 30.93 29.99
CA ALA A 8 -24.52 29.64 29.31
C ALA A 8 -25.31 29.75 27.99
N SER A 9 -24.74 29.25 26.90
CA SER A 9 -25.51 28.81 25.75
C SER A 9 -24.77 27.68 25.05
N GLY A 10 -25.53 26.62 24.73
CA GLY A 10 -25.05 25.40 24.13
C GLY A 10 -24.34 25.63 22.80
N LYS A 11 -23.21 24.95 22.62
CA LYS A 11 -22.48 24.93 21.37
C LYS A 11 -23.21 23.97 20.43
N ALA A 12 -24.18 24.50 19.70
CA ALA A 12 -24.79 23.83 18.56
C ALA A 12 -23.69 23.44 17.57
N ALA A 13 -23.68 22.17 17.18
CA ALA A 13 -22.87 21.66 16.11
C ALA A 13 -23.28 22.38 14.82
N ALA A 14 -22.45 23.33 14.38
CA ALA A 14 -22.60 23.95 13.08
C ALA A 14 -22.22 22.91 12.02
N SER A 15 -23.23 22.39 11.34
CA SER A 15 -23.11 21.67 10.09
C SER A 15 -22.49 22.61 9.05
N THR A 16 -21.22 22.40 8.74
CA THR A 16 -20.57 23.08 7.61
C THR A 16 -21.14 22.49 6.32
N ALA A 17 -21.87 23.29 5.55
CA ALA A 17 -22.32 22.92 4.22
C ALA A 17 -21.10 22.79 3.28
N PRO A 18 -21.09 21.87 2.30
CA PRO A 18 -19.99 21.73 1.37
C PRO A 18 -20.04 22.82 0.30
N THR A 19 -18.93 23.52 0.09
CA THR A 19 -18.69 24.41 -1.06
C THR A 19 -18.28 23.59 -2.29
N ALA A 20 -18.41 24.20 -3.47
CA ALA A 20 -18.27 23.63 -4.83
C ALA A 20 -16.90 22.99 -5.22
N ASP A 21 -16.07 22.61 -4.25
CA ASP A 21 -14.78 21.92 -4.39
C ASP A 21 -14.84 20.53 -3.70
N ALA A 22 -15.85 19.71 -3.98
CA ALA A 22 -16.09 18.47 -3.24
C ALA A 22 -15.12 17.33 -3.63
N SER A 23 -13.84 17.52 -3.29
CA SER A 23 -12.82 16.46 -3.38
C SER A 23 -13.18 15.33 -2.41
N TRP A 24 -13.05 14.08 -2.84
CA TRP A 24 -13.29 12.90 -2.01
C TRP A 24 -12.50 12.98 -0.70
N THR A 25 -13.16 12.63 0.41
CA THR A 25 -12.52 12.58 1.73
C THR A 25 -12.76 11.23 2.40
N PRO A 26 -11.75 10.70 3.11
CA PRO A 26 -11.91 9.44 3.83
C PRO A 26 -12.83 9.63 5.03
N THR A 27 -13.59 8.59 5.38
CA THR A 27 -14.34 8.54 6.63
C THR A 27 -13.40 8.68 7.82
N ALA A 28 -13.90 9.17 8.97
CA ALA A 28 -13.10 9.29 10.18
C ALA A 28 -12.52 7.94 10.64
N THR A 29 -13.30 6.86 10.46
CA THR A 29 -12.93 5.47 10.72
C THR A 29 -11.87 4.95 9.75
N ALA A 30 -11.99 5.20 8.45
CA ALA A 30 -10.95 4.88 7.46
C ALA A 30 -9.64 5.60 7.78
N LYS A 31 -9.70 6.89 8.11
CA LYS A 31 -8.53 7.68 8.49
C LYS A 31 -7.85 7.13 9.74
N ALA A 32 -8.61 6.79 10.78
CA ALA A 32 -8.07 6.19 12.00
C ALA A 32 -7.41 4.81 11.73
N LYS A 33 -8.04 3.97 10.91
CA LYS A 33 -7.47 2.68 10.47
C LYS A 33 -6.17 2.88 9.68
N ALA A 34 -6.15 3.84 8.76
CA ALA A 34 -4.96 4.18 7.99
C ALA A 34 -3.80 4.61 8.89
N THR A 35 -4.05 5.52 9.84
CA THR A 35 -3.03 5.95 10.82
C THR A 35 -2.49 4.78 11.62
N ARG A 36 -3.36 3.88 12.09
CA ARG A 36 -2.94 2.68 12.84
C ARG A 36 -2.06 1.76 11.98
N PHE A 37 -2.46 1.49 10.74
CA PHE A 37 -1.66 0.67 9.83
C PHE A 37 -0.29 1.28 9.52
N ARG A 38 -0.21 2.60 9.34
CA ARG A 38 1.08 3.30 9.15
C ARG A 38 2.01 3.13 10.35
N TRP A 39 1.51 3.31 11.56
CA TRP A 39 2.31 3.12 12.77
C TRP A 39 2.81 1.68 12.94
N ILE A 40 1.94 0.70 12.68
CA ILE A 40 2.35 -0.71 12.73
C ILE A 40 3.39 -1.01 11.64
N ALA A 41 3.19 -0.52 10.41
CA ALA A 41 4.16 -0.68 9.33
C ALA A 41 5.52 -0.09 9.68
N VAL A 42 5.56 1.14 10.20
CA VAL A 42 6.79 1.81 10.65
C VAL A 42 7.46 1.02 11.78
N ALA A 43 6.70 0.48 12.74
CA ALA A 43 7.25 -0.34 13.81
C ALA A 43 7.89 -1.64 13.28
N LEU A 44 7.23 -2.33 12.34
CA LEU A 44 7.77 -3.53 11.69
C LEU A 44 9.05 -3.23 10.92
N TRP A 45 9.08 -2.11 10.20
CA TRP A 45 10.28 -1.66 9.49
C TRP A 45 11.41 -1.27 10.42
N ALA A 46 11.12 -0.55 11.50
CA ALA A 46 12.12 -0.22 12.52
C ALA A 46 12.71 -1.49 13.16
N LEU A 47 11.87 -2.50 13.43
CA LEU A 47 12.33 -3.80 13.91
C LEU A 47 13.21 -4.52 12.88
N ALA A 48 12.84 -4.49 11.61
CA ALA A 48 13.64 -5.07 10.53
C ALA A 48 15.03 -4.41 10.43
N ILE A 49 15.09 -3.07 10.46
CA ILE A 49 16.35 -2.31 10.45
C ILE A 49 17.17 -2.57 11.72
N ALA A 50 16.54 -2.73 12.88
CA ALA A 50 17.24 -3.09 14.11
C ALA A 50 17.86 -4.49 14.02
N LEU A 51 17.14 -5.48 13.47
CA LEU A 51 17.67 -6.82 13.22
C LEU A 51 18.80 -6.81 12.18
N GLU A 52 18.70 -5.97 11.15
CA GLU A 52 19.77 -5.73 10.20
C GLU A 52 21.01 -5.18 10.92
N ALA A 53 20.86 -4.15 11.75
CA ALA A 53 21.95 -3.56 12.51
C ALA A 53 22.61 -4.59 13.45
N VAL A 54 21.84 -5.43 14.15
CA VAL A 54 22.38 -6.53 14.97
C VAL A 54 23.14 -7.52 14.09
N SER A 55 22.61 -7.85 12.91
CA SER A 55 23.28 -8.76 11.97
C SER A 55 24.63 -8.18 11.52
N ILE A 56 24.67 -6.90 11.19
CA ILE A 56 25.87 -6.20 10.73
C ILE A 56 26.91 -6.03 11.85
N PHE A 57 26.51 -5.46 12.98
CA PHE A 57 27.45 -5.02 14.01
C PHE A 57 27.83 -6.11 15.00
N TRP A 58 27.04 -7.18 15.12
CA TRP A 58 27.30 -8.27 16.05
C TRP A 58 27.45 -9.62 15.35
N LEU A 59 26.49 -10.03 14.50
CA LEU A 59 26.49 -11.38 13.94
C LEU A 59 27.62 -11.59 12.92
N LEU A 60 27.82 -10.66 11.98
CA LEU A 60 28.88 -10.73 10.97
C LEU A 60 30.30 -10.60 11.55
N ARG A 61 30.43 -10.26 12.84
CA ARG A 61 31.72 -10.17 13.54
C ARG A 61 32.10 -11.44 14.32
N GLN A 62 31.21 -12.43 14.37
CA GLN A 62 31.48 -13.69 15.04
C GLN A 62 32.60 -14.44 14.32
N ARG A 63 33.55 -14.95 15.09
CA ARG A 63 34.71 -15.70 14.59
C ARG A 63 34.98 -16.88 15.51
N GLU A 64 35.29 -18.02 14.93
CA GLU A 64 35.85 -19.18 15.60
C GLU A 64 37.25 -19.41 15.04
N PHE A 65 38.22 -19.67 15.90
CA PHE A 65 39.57 -19.99 15.46
C PHE A 65 39.70 -21.51 15.33
N VAL A 66 40.11 -21.97 14.17
CA VAL A 66 40.33 -23.39 13.87
C VAL A 66 41.81 -23.59 13.52
N GLY A 67 42.41 -24.64 14.07
CA GLY A 67 43.84 -24.92 13.98
C GLY A 67 44.62 -24.48 15.22
N GLU A 68 45.82 -25.03 15.39
CA GLU A 68 46.76 -24.71 16.47
C GLU A 68 48.05 -24.16 15.86
N ASP A 69 48.51 -23.02 16.37
CA ASP A 69 49.68 -22.33 15.82
C ASP A 69 50.92 -23.22 15.89
N GLY A 70 51.59 -23.35 14.74
CA GLY A 70 52.83 -24.13 14.64
C GLY A 70 52.64 -25.63 14.40
N THR A 71 51.40 -26.10 14.22
CA THR A 71 51.17 -27.48 13.79
C THR A 71 51.60 -27.69 12.33
N LEU A 72 52.37 -28.74 12.11
CA LEU A 72 52.82 -29.14 10.77
C LEU A 72 51.80 -30.10 10.18
N VAL A 73 51.03 -29.66 9.20
CA VAL A 73 50.03 -30.47 8.49
C VAL A 73 50.58 -30.84 7.11
N ARG A 74 50.35 -32.09 6.70
CA ARG A 74 50.79 -32.57 5.39
C ARG A 74 49.89 -31.98 4.32
N ASN A 75 50.45 -31.18 3.42
CA ASN A 75 49.77 -30.69 2.24
C ASN A 75 49.47 -31.87 1.29
N GLU A 76 48.20 -32.07 0.94
CA GLU A 76 47.77 -33.23 0.13
C GLU A 76 48.31 -33.19 -1.32
N ASP A 77 48.58 -32.00 -1.86
CA ASP A 77 49.04 -31.83 -3.24
C ASP A 77 50.56 -32.00 -3.37
N THR A 78 51.33 -31.50 -2.39
CA THR A 78 52.80 -31.53 -2.41
C THR A 78 53.40 -32.66 -1.58
N GLY A 79 52.62 -33.23 -0.66
CA GLY A 79 53.08 -34.19 0.33
C GLY A 79 54.05 -33.62 1.36
N LEU A 80 54.33 -32.32 1.34
CA LEU A 80 55.24 -31.66 2.29
C LEU A 80 54.50 -31.28 3.57
N LEU A 81 55.23 -31.24 4.69
CA LEU A 81 54.71 -30.72 5.95
C LEU A 81 54.79 -29.19 5.92
N GLU A 82 53.63 -28.54 5.92
CA GLU A 82 53.50 -27.08 5.93
C GLU A 82 52.98 -26.63 7.30
N GLN A 83 53.48 -25.48 7.75
CA GLN A 83 53.07 -24.90 9.02
C GLN A 83 51.70 -24.25 8.86
N GLN A 84 50.70 -24.80 9.55
CA GLN A 84 49.34 -24.26 9.55
C GLN A 84 49.18 -23.34 10.76
N ASN A 85 48.87 -22.07 10.52
CA ASN A 85 48.53 -21.11 11.57
C ASN A 85 47.02 -21.18 11.85
N ALA A 86 46.61 -20.80 13.06
CA ALA A 86 45.19 -20.70 13.41
C ALA A 86 44.50 -19.69 12.49
N THR A 87 43.39 -20.10 11.85
CA THR A 87 42.62 -19.23 10.98
C THR A 87 41.28 -18.87 11.62
N ALA A 88 40.89 -17.61 11.50
CA ALA A 88 39.54 -17.16 11.87
C ALA A 88 38.56 -17.59 10.78
N VAL A 89 37.52 -18.32 11.17
CA VAL A 89 36.43 -18.74 10.30
C VAL A 89 35.09 -18.27 10.84
N PHE A 90 34.14 -18.05 9.93
CA PHE A 90 32.80 -17.66 10.30
C PHE A 90 32.01 -18.88 10.84
N PRO A 91 31.52 -18.83 12.09
CA PRO A 91 30.89 -19.98 12.74
C PRO A 91 29.65 -20.49 12.02
N GLN A 92 29.44 -21.82 12.02
CA GLN A 92 28.25 -22.41 11.39
C GLN A 92 26.94 -21.95 12.05
N TRP A 93 26.92 -21.81 13.39
CA TRP A 93 25.72 -21.32 14.09
C TRP A 93 25.40 -19.87 13.70
N ALA A 94 26.42 -19.03 13.52
CA ALA A 94 26.27 -17.64 13.12
C ALA A 94 25.75 -17.55 11.67
N PHE A 95 26.21 -18.46 10.80
CA PHE A 95 25.72 -18.60 9.44
C PHE A 95 24.24 -18.99 9.37
N ILE A 96 23.82 -20.01 10.12
CA ILE A 96 22.40 -20.41 10.18
C ILE A 96 21.56 -19.24 10.72
N THR A 97 22.03 -18.57 11.77
CA THR A 97 21.36 -17.41 12.36
C THR A 97 21.22 -16.27 11.35
N LEU A 98 22.23 -16.05 10.50
CA LEU A 98 22.20 -15.02 9.45
C LEU A 98 21.11 -15.32 8.41
N ILE A 99 21.00 -16.57 7.96
CA ILE A 99 19.94 -16.97 7.02
C ILE A 99 18.56 -16.75 7.64
N ILE A 100 18.36 -17.14 8.90
CA ILE A 100 17.10 -16.90 9.62
C ILE A 100 16.83 -15.40 9.72
N ALA A 101 17.83 -14.59 10.07
CA ALA A 101 17.70 -13.14 10.16
C ALA A 101 17.26 -12.53 8.82
N LEU A 102 17.87 -12.93 7.69
CA LEU A 102 17.46 -12.48 6.35
C LEU A 102 15.98 -12.77 6.06
N VAL A 103 15.52 -13.99 6.38
CA VAL A 103 14.11 -14.38 6.17
C VAL A 103 13.16 -13.59 7.06
N VAL A 104 13.52 -13.36 8.33
CA VAL A 104 12.72 -12.57 9.27
C VAL A 104 12.65 -11.11 8.85
N ILE A 105 13.78 -10.51 8.45
CA ILE A 105 13.83 -9.14 7.91
C ILE A 105 12.92 -9.02 6.68
N ALA A 106 12.96 -10.00 5.76
CA ALA A 106 12.08 -10.02 4.59
C ALA A 106 10.60 -10.04 4.99
N ALA A 107 10.22 -10.92 5.92
CA ALA A 107 8.84 -11.05 6.36
C ALA A 107 8.33 -9.76 7.02
N LEU A 108 9.14 -9.12 7.86
CA LEU A 108 8.81 -7.84 8.49
C LEU A 108 8.68 -6.71 7.46
N ALA A 109 9.63 -6.61 6.52
CA ALA A 109 9.62 -5.58 5.47
C ALA A 109 8.41 -5.70 4.54
N ILE A 110 8.08 -6.92 4.11
CA ILE A 110 6.92 -7.22 3.26
C ILE A 110 5.62 -6.94 4.01
N THR A 111 5.48 -7.41 5.25
CA THR A 111 4.27 -7.19 6.05
C THR A 111 4.04 -5.70 6.31
N GLY A 112 5.09 -4.97 6.67
CA GLY A 112 5.03 -3.51 6.81
C GLY A 112 4.57 -2.83 5.52
N SER A 113 5.11 -3.24 4.37
CA SER A 113 4.73 -2.71 3.06
C SER A 113 3.28 -3.00 2.68
N MET A 114 2.77 -4.21 2.98
CA MET A 114 1.37 -4.55 2.75
C MET A 114 0.42 -3.70 3.62
N LEU A 115 0.76 -3.48 4.88
CA LEU A 115 -0.01 -2.61 5.77
C LEU A 115 0.03 -1.14 5.33
N TRP A 116 1.18 -0.68 4.87
CA TRP A 116 1.34 0.67 4.33
C TRP A 116 0.47 0.90 3.08
N LYS A 117 0.45 -0.06 2.14
CA LYS A 117 -0.46 -0.03 0.98
C LYS A 117 -1.93 -0.01 1.37
N LYS A 118 -2.32 -0.80 2.37
CA LYS A 118 -3.69 -0.78 2.91
C LYS A 118 -4.02 0.59 3.51
N ALA A 119 -3.09 1.21 4.23
CA ALA A 119 -3.27 2.56 4.75
C ALA A 119 -3.44 3.59 3.62
N ASN A 120 -2.66 3.48 2.55
CA ASN A 120 -2.72 4.41 1.42
C ASN A 120 -4.05 4.33 0.67
N ARG A 121 -4.69 3.16 0.61
CA ARG A 121 -6.04 3.02 0.02
C ARG A 121 -7.12 3.67 0.89
N LEU A 122 -6.94 3.64 2.20
CA LEU A 122 -7.89 4.23 3.15
C LEU A 122 -7.73 5.76 3.29
N ASP A 123 -6.51 6.28 3.09
CA ASP A 123 -6.18 7.71 3.20
C ASP A 123 -5.08 8.07 2.18
N PRO A 124 -5.41 8.15 0.88
CA PRO A 124 -4.45 8.41 -0.18
C PRO A 124 -3.93 9.85 -0.17
N ALA A 125 -2.73 10.05 -0.71
CA ALA A 125 -2.25 11.38 -1.08
C ALA A 125 -2.94 11.88 -2.35
N ARG A 126 -2.92 13.21 -2.54
CA ARG A 126 -3.25 13.84 -3.80
C ARG A 126 -2.12 13.63 -4.80
N GLN A 127 -2.43 13.32 -6.06
CA GLN A 127 -1.43 13.24 -7.14
C GLN A 127 -0.77 14.59 -7.41
N SER A 128 -1.50 15.69 -7.21
CA SER A 128 -0.95 17.05 -7.25
C SER A 128 0.18 17.29 -6.24
N GLU A 129 0.20 16.56 -5.11
CA GLU A 129 1.29 16.56 -4.13
C GLU A 129 2.38 15.54 -4.52
N THR A 130 3.04 15.74 -5.67
CA THR A 130 3.93 14.76 -6.31
C THR A 130 4.93 14.08 -5.38
N VAL A 131 5.64 14.83 -4.52
CA VAL A 131 6.64 14.28 -3.58
C VAL A 131 5.98 13.39 -2.55
N LYS A 132 4.88 13.84 -1.93
CA LYS A 132 4.16 13.07 -0.92
C LYS A 132 3.52 11.84 -1.53
N PHE A 133 2.92 11.98 -2.72
CA PHE A 133 2.37 10.87 -3.49
C PHE A 133 3.44 9.83 -3.83
N PHE A 134 4.61 10.26 -4.32
CA PHE A 134 5.73 9.37 -4.61
C PHE A 134 6.21 8.64 -3.36
N VAL A 135 6.55 9.37 -2.29
CA VAL A 135 7.06 8.78 -1.05
C VAL A 135 6.02 7.83 -0.49
N GLN A 136 4.77 8.26 -0.35
CA GLN A 136 3.71 7.42 0.22
C GLN A 136 3.52 6.12 -0.57
N ASN A 137 3.61 6.13 -1.89
CA ASN A 137 3.37 4.93 -2.70
C ASN A 137 4.61 4.04 -2.93
N GLN A 138 5.82 4.59 -2.77
CA GLN A 138 7.08 3.86 -2.98
C GLN A 138 7.85 3.56 -1.69
N LEU A 139 7.39 4.04 -0.53
CA LEU A 139 8.11 3.91 0.74
C LEU A 139 8.45 2.45 1.08
N GLY A 140 7.51 1.52 0.86
CA GLY A 140 7.76 0.10 1.15
C GLY A 140 8.93 -0.48 0.35
N ALA A 141 9.06 -0.10 -0.92
CA ALA A 141 10.19 -0.51 -1.76
C ALA A 141 11.51 0.13 -1.29
N ILE A 142 11.49 1.43 -0.99
CA ILE A 142 12.67 2.17 -0.49
C ILE A 142 13.19 1.56 0.81
N ILE A 143 12.30 1.31 1.77
CA ILE A 143 12.67 0.71 3.05
C ILE A 143 13.19 -0.71 2.87
N SER A 144 12.63 -1.49 1.94
CA SER A 144 13.14 -2.83 1.63
C SER A 144 14.58 -2.79 1.11
N ILE A 145 14.92 -1.83 0.24
CA ILE A 145 16.31 -1.65 -0.23
C ILE A 145 17.23 -1.28 0.95
N ILE A 146 16.80 -0.35 1.80
CA ILE A 146 17.57 0.06 2.98
C ILE A 146 17.84 -1.12 3.92
N ALA A 147 16.85 -1.99 4.13
CA ALA A 147 16.95 -3.12 5.06
C ALA A 147 17.83 -4.29 4.58
N PHE A 148 18.17 -4.34 3.29
CA PHE A 148 18.91 -5.45 2.69
C PHE A 148 20.25 -5.05 2.10
N LEU A 149 20.33 -3.90 1.44
CA LEU A 149 21.50 -3.53 0.64
C LEU A 149 22.80 -3.46 1.48
N PRO A 150 22.83 -2.78 2.65
CA PRO A 150 24.03 -2.74 3.48
C PRO A 150 24.47 -4.13 3.96
N LEU A 151 23.52 -4.94 4.45
CA LEU A 151 23.80 -6.29 4.92
C LEU A 151 24.34 -7.19 3.80
N ILE A 152 23.75 -7.16 2.59
CA ILE A 152 24.22 -7.95 1.44
C ILE A 152 25.66 -7.57 1.05
N ILE A 153 25.97 -6.28 0.99
CA ILE A 153 27.33 -5.80 0.70
C ILE A 153 28.31 -6.34 1.74
N LEU A 154 27.94 -6.32 3.02
CA LEU A 154 28.79 -6.79 4.11
C LEU A 154 28.95 -8.32 4.13
N ILE A 155 27.98 -9.09 3.64
CA ILE A 155 28.14 -10.54 3.45
C ILE A 155 29.26 -10.81 2.43
N PHE A 156 29.22 -10.17 1.25
CA PHE A 156 30.23 -10.42 0.22
C PHE A 156 31.63 -9.92 0.60
N THR A 157 31.72 -8.89 1.43
CA THR A 157 32.98 -8.31 1.90
C THR A 157 33.49 -8.89 3.23
N ASN A 158 32.76 -9.82 3.85
CA ASN A 158 33.17 -10.46 5.10
C ASN A 158 34.45 -11.28 4.89
N LYS A 159 35.46 -11.11 5.75
CA LYS A 159 36.77 -11.79 5.58
C LYS A 159 36.79 -13.20 6.15
N ASP A 160 35.94 -13.46 7.14
CA ASP A 160 35.93 -14.70 7.91
C ASP A 160 35.01 -15.75 7.25
N MET A 161 34.14 -15.34 6.31
CA MET A 161 33.31 -16.24 5.51
C MET A 161 34.04 -16.82 4.30
N ASP A 162 33.84 -18.11 4.04
CA ASP A 162 34.30 -18.75 2.81
C ASP A 162 33.46 -18.38 1.58
N GLY A 163 33.92 -18.74 0.39
CA GLY A 163 33.22 -18.43 -0.87
C GLY A 163 31.83 -19.08 -0.99
N LYS A 164 31.62 -20.25 -0.39
CA LYS A 164 30.34 -20.97 -0.42
C LYS A 164 29.32 -20.30 0.50
N GLN A 165 29.72 -19.91 1.70
CA GLN A 165 28.90 -19.17 2.66
C GLN A 165 28.46 -17.82 2.06
N LYS A 166 29.40 -17.06 1.47
CA LYS A 166 29.08 -15.80 0.77
C LYS A 166 28.13 -16.01 -0.38
N GLY A 167 28.39 -17.04 -1.21
CA GLY A 167 27.54 -17.38 -2.34
C GLY A 167 26.10 -17.69 -1.92
N ILE A 168 25.92 -18.53 -0.90
CA ILE A 168 24.60 -18.94 -0.42
C ILE A 168 23.87 -17.76 0.26
N ALA A 169 24.47 -17.13 1.27
CA ALA A 169 23.81 -16.06 2.02
C ALA A 169 23.57 -14.82 1.14
N GLY A 170 24.53 -14.48 0.28
CA GLY A 170 24.39 -13.39 -0.67
C GLY A 170 23.29 -13.64 -1.69
N ALA A 171 23.20 -14.84 -2.26
CA ALA A 171 22.12 -15.20 -3.19
C ALA A 171 20.73 -15.15 -2.53
N ILE A 172 20.59 -15.74 -1.33
CA ILE A 172 19.34 -15.68 -0.55
C ILE A 172 18.98 -14.23 -0.26
N GLY A 173 19.93 -13.42 0.21
CA GLY A 173 19.73 -12.00 0.49
C GLY A 173 19.24 -11.23 -0.74
N ILE A 174 19.87 -11.42 -1.91
CA ILE A 174 19.45 -10.76 -3.15
C ILE A 174 18.03 -11.17 -3.56
N VAL A 175 17.70 -12.46 -3.53
CA VAL A 175 16.36 -12.94 -3.90
C VAL A 175 15.30 -12.35 -2.97
N LEU A 176 15.56 -12.35 -1.65
CA LEU A 176 14.65 -11.77 -0.67
C LEU A 176 14.52 -10.25 -0.85
N ALA A 177 15.62 -9.54 -1.10
CA ALA A 177 15.61 -8.11 -1.34
C ALA A 177 14.78 -7.73 -2.58
N LEU A 178 14.96 -8.47 -3.68
CA LEU A 178 14.19 -8.28 -4.91
C LEU A 178 12.70 -8.57 -4.69
N ALA A 179 12.37 -9.67 -4.00
CA ALA A 179 10.99 -10.02 -3.67
C ALA A 179 10.33 -8.97 -2.77
N ALA A 180 11.01 -8.54 -1.69
CA ALA A 180 10.52 -7.52 -0.77
C ALA A 180 10.32 -6.17 -1.46
N THR A 181 11.28 -5.77 -2.32
CA THR A 181 11.19 -4.53 -3.09
C THR A 181 10.03 -4.57 -4.07
N ALA A 182 9.91 -5.64 -4.88
CA ALA A 182 8.82 -5.81 -5.84
C ALA A 182 7.43 -5.82 -5.16
N LEU A 183 7.31 -6.53 -4.04
CA LEU A 183 6.08 -6.54 -3.23
C LEU A 183 5.85 -5.20 -2.50
N GLY A 184 6.89 -4.38 -2.32
CA GLY A 184 6.83 -3.05 -1.72
C GLY A 184 6.27 -1.98 -2.65
N ILE A 185 6.44 -2.11 -3.97
CA ILE A 185 5.99 -1.13 -4.97
C ILE A 185 4.46 -1.14 -5.09
N ASP A 186 3.80 0.01 -4.93
CA ASP A 186 2.39 0.14 -5.30
C ASP A 186 2.24 0.49 -6.79
N TYR A 187 1.86 -0.50 -7.60
CA TYR A 187 1.70 -0.37 -9.05
C TYR A 187 0.38 0.28 -9.46
N ASN A 188 -0.61 0.33 -8.57
CA ASN A 188 -1.89 1.00 -8.81
C ASN A 188 -2.21 1.86 -7.58
N PRO A 189 -1.46 2.96 -7.39
CA PRO A 189 -1.59 3.80 -6.22
C PRO A 189 -2.98 4.46 -6.18
N ALA A 190 -3.63 4.38 -5.03
CA ALA A 190 -4.84 5.15 -4.78
C ALA A 190 -4.52 6.65 -4.70
N SER A 191 -5.43 7.48 -5.18
CA SER A 191 -5.33 8.94 -5.14
C SER A 191 -6.68 9.55 -4.80
N VAL A 192 -6.66 10.76 -4.25
CA VAL A 192 -7.89 11.55 -4.03
C VAL A 192 -8.58 11.81 -5.35
N GLU A 193 -7.83 12.10 -6.41
CA GLU A 193 -8.34 12.38 -7.76
C GLU A 193 -9.11 11.18 -8.33
N LYS A 194 -8.59 9.95 -8.17
CA LYS A 194 -9.28 8.72 -8.60
C LYS A 194 -10.59 8.51 -7.86
N TYR A 195 -10.59 8.68 -6.53
CA TYR A 195 -11.82 8.52 -5.74
C TYR A 195 -12.81 9.66 -5.96
N THR A 196 -12.33 10.87 -6.25
CA THR A 196 -13.18 12.00 -6.63
C THR A 196 -13.84 11.76 -7.98
N ALA A 197 -13.12 11.20 -8.96
CA ALA A 197 -13.70 10.84 -10.25
C ALA A 197 -14.81 9.79 -10.07
N ASP A 198 -14.53 8.70 -9.35
CA ASP A 198 -15.54 7.68 -9.07
C ASP A 198 -16.77 8.26 -8.34
N GLN A 199 -16.56 9.08 -7.31
CA GLN A 199 -17.62 9.74 -6.55
C GLN A 199 -18.45 10.69 -7.42
N SER A 200 -17.79 11.50 -8.25
CA SER A 200 -18.48 12.41 -9.17
C SER A 200 -19.32 11.65 -10.18
N THR A 201 -18.84 10.52 -10.72
CA THR A 201 -19.64 9.69 -11.62
C THR A 201 -20.88 9.16 -10.90
N VAL A 202 -20.73 8.63 -9.69
CA VAL A 202 -21.86 8.11 -8.90
C VAL A 202 -22.91 9.21 -8.69
N ILE A 203 -22.48 10.39 -8.22
CA ILE A 203 -23.40 11.51 -7.98
C ILE A 203 -24.08 11.97 -9.28
N GLN A 204 -23.34 12.07 -10.39
CA GLN A 204 -23.91 12.51 -11.66
C GLN A 204 -24.88 11.48 -12.26
N LEU A 205 -24.71 10.18 -11.97
CA LEU A 205 -25.57 9.10 -12.44
C LEU A 205 -26.80 8.86 -11.55
N LEU A 206 -26.67 9.02 -10.24
CA LEU A 206 -27.70 8.65 -9.26
C LEU A 206 -28.31 9.85 -8.51
N GLY A 207 -27.72 11.04 -8.64
CA GLY A 207 -28.10 12.26 -7.90
C GLY A 207 -27.49 12.34 -6.49
N GLN A 208 -27.01 11.22 -5.96
CA GLN A 208 -26.44 11.12 -4.62
C GLN A 208 -25.23 10.17 -4.59
N ASP A 209 -24.37 10.35 -3.59
CA ASP A 209 -23.22 9.47 -3.34
C ASP A 209 -23.70 8.21 -2.61
N GLU A 210 -24.37 7.31 -3.34
CA GLU A 210 -24.87 6.05 -2.82
C GLU A 210 -24.48 4.90 -3.76
N VAL A 211 -23.74 3.94 -3.22
CA VAL A 211 -23.26 2.76 -3.95
C VAL A 211 -23.54 1.50 -3.16
N VAL A 212 -23.54 0.37 -3.85
CA VAL A 212 -23.78 -0.95 -3.29
C VAL A 212 -22.52 -1.81 -3.43
N TRP A 213 -22.19 -2.58 -2.40
CA TRP A 213 -21.08 -3.54 -2.46
C TRP A 213 -21.36 -4.80 -1.63
N VAL A 214 -20.51 -5.81 -1.82
CA VAL A 214 -20.50 -7.05 -1.03
C VAL A 214 -19.13 -7.24 -0.39
N ASP A 215 -19.06 -7.87 0.78
CA ASP A 215 -17.81 -7.98 1.55
C ASP A 215 -16.67 -8.67 0.77
N GLY A 216 -16.97 -9.68 -0.05
CA GLY A 216 -15.98 -10.40 -0.87
C GLY A 216 -15.52 -9.69 -2.16
N GLY A 217 -16.16 -8.59 -2.57
CA GLY A 217 -15.87 -7.88 -3.83
C GLY A 217 -14.74 -6.85 -3.72
N SER A 218 -14.16 -6.44 -4.85
CA SER A 218 -13.14 -5.36 -4.92
C SER A 218 -13.67 -4.05 -5.51
N VAL A 219 -14.91 -4.05 -5.99
CA VAL A 219 -15.58 -2.90 -6.62
C VAL A 219 -16.89 -2.60 -5.91
N TYR A 220 -17.37 -1.38 -6.07
CA TYR A 220 -18.73 -0.98 -5.73
C TYR A 220 -19.53 -0.68 -7.00
N HIS A 221 -20.85 -0.79 -6.86
CA HIS A 221 -21.82 -0.85 -7.94
C HIS A 221 -22.82 0.30 -7.81
N VAL A 222 -23.35 0.76 -8.95
CA VAL A 222 -24.40 1.80 -8.97
C VAL A 222 -25.79 1.23 -8.72
N CYS A 223 -25.91 -0.11 -8.68
CA CYS A 223 -27.17 -0.76 -8.39
C CYS A 223 -27.00 -2.09 -7.64
N GLU A 224 -28.02 -2.44 -6.85
CA GLU A 224 -28.12 -3.70 -6.11
C GLU A 224 -28.49 -4.93 -6.96
N ASN A 225 -29.12 -4.76 -8.14
CA ASN A 225 -29.67 -5.85 -8.95
C ASN A 225 -28.72 -6.27 -10.08
N VAL A 226 -27.49 -6.61 -9.71
CA VAL A 226 -26.44 -7.02 -10.65
C VAL A 226 -26.00 -8.46 -10.39
N SER A 227 -25.80 -9.23 -11.46
CA SER A 227 -25.37 -10.64 -11.40
C SER A 227 -24.02 -10.85 -10.70
N ASP A 228 -23.18 -9.81 -10.70
CA ASP A 228 -21.85 -9.82 -10.11
C ASP A 228 -21.91 -9.67 -8.57
N ILE A 229 -23.04 -9.20 -8.03
CA ILE A 229 -23.42 -9.32 -6.61
C ILE A 229 -24.07 -10.70 -6.45
N GLN A 230 -23.23 -11.70 -6.20
CA GLN A 230 -23.64 -13.10 -6.11
C GLN A 230 -24.80 -13.28 -5.12
N THR A 231 -25.82 -14.02 -5.56
CA THR A 231 -26.95 -14.48 -4.76
C THR A 231 -26.46 -15.08 -3.44
N GLY A 232 -26.77 -14.43 -2.31
CA GLY A 232 -26.42 -14.91 -0.96
C GLY A 232 -25.35 -14.10 -0.21
N SER A 233 -24.72 -13.10 -0.83
CA SER A 233 -23.84 -12.16 -0.09
C SER A 233 -24.66 -11.08 0.61
N GLU A 234 -24.26 -10.71 1.84
CA GLU A 234 -24.85 -9.56 2.52
C GLU A 234 -24.50 -8.28 1.74
N LYS A 235 -25.51 -7.63 1.18
CA LYS A 235 -25.35 -6.37 0.46
C LYS A 235 -25.20 -5.24 1.46
N ARG A 236 -24.28 -4.33 1.19
CA ARG A 236 -24.08 -3.09 1.94
C ARG A 236 -24.35 -1.93 1.00
N THR A 237 -25.05 -0.92 1.51
CA THR A 237 -25.31 0.34 0.82
C THR A 237 -24.74 1.47 1.65
N GLY A 238 -24.17 2.46 0.99
CA GLY A 238 -23.58 3.62 1.63
C GLY A 238 -22.82 4.47 0.63
N THR A 239 -22.01 5.40 1.12
CA THR A 239 -21.20 6.29 0.28
C THR A 239 -20.01 5.59 -0.38
N THR A 240 -19.46 6.19 -1.42
CA THR A 240 -18.20 5.75 -2.03
C THR A 240 -17.05 5.70 -1.01
N ALA A 241 -17.00 6.63 -0.05
CA ALA A 241 -16.02 6.62 1.03
C ALA A 241 -16.18 5.42 1.98
N GLU A 242 -17.42 5.03 2.31
CA GLU A 242 -17.70 3.84 3.12
C GLU A 242 -17.39 2.54 2.36
N ALA A 243 -17.64 2.51 1.05
CA ALA A 243 -17.23 1.39 0.21
C ALA A 243 -15.70 1.23 0.20
N VAL A 244 -14.95 2.34 0.08
CA VAL A 244 -13.49 2.32 0.17
C VAL A 244 -13.03 1.86 1.55
N GLU A 245 -13.68 2.31 2.62
CA GLU A 245 -13.42 1.80 3.97
C GLU A 245 -13.63 0.28 4.09
N ALA A 246 -14.66 -0.24 3.42
CA ALA A 246 -14.96 -1.68 3.33
C ALA A 246 -14.01 -2.45 2.38
N GLY A 247 -12.93 -1.81 1.91
CA GLY A 247 -11.89 -2.43 1.10
C GLY A 247 -12.21 -2.47 -0.39
N LYS A 248 -13.22 -1.75 -0.86
CA LYS A 248 -13.49 -1.58 -2.29
C LYS A 248 -12.54 -0.55 -2.88
N GLN A 249 -12.16 -0.75 -4.12
CA GLN A 249 -11.03 -0.04 -4.71
C GLN A 249 -11.45 0.99 -5.75
N ARG A 250 -12.64 0.82 -6.33
CA ARG A 250 -13.12 1.62 -7.47
C ARG A 250 -14.57 1.34 -7.80
N LEU A 251 -15.15 2.25 -8.58
CA LEU A 251 -16.43 2.03 -9.27
C LEU A 251 -16.29 0.94 -10.34
N THR A 252 -17.34 0.13 -10.50
CA THR A 252 -17.51 -0.79 -11.63
C THR A 252 -17.45 -0.04 -12.97
N LEU A 253 -16.70 -0.59 -13.93
CA LEU A 253 -16.70 -0.05 -15.30
C LEU A 253 -17.97 -0.45 -16.06
N LYS A 254 -18.75 -1.40 -15.56
CA LYS A 254 -19.99 -1.86 -16.21
C LYS A 254 -21.22 -1.04 -15.82
N PHE A 255 -21.05 0.15 -15.25
CA PHE A 255 -22.14 0.93 -14.65
C PHE A 255 -23.32 1.12 -15.62
N ALA A 256 -23.08 1.32 -16.93
CA ALA A 256 -24.14 1.47 -17.94
C ALA A 256 -25.06 0.24 -18.02
N SER A 257 -24.48 -0.96 -17.98
CA SER A 257 -25.25 -2.21 -17.96
C SER A 257 -26.01 -2.38 -16.64
N GLU A 258 -25.45 -1.91 -15.53
CA GLU A 258 -26.11 -1.96 -14.22
C GLU A 258 -27.30 -1.00 -14.15
N LEU A 259 -27.15 0.24 -14.62
CA LEU A 259 -28.23 1.22 -14.73
C LEU A 259 -29.39 0.66 -15.55
N GLN A 260 -29.10 0.10 -16.74
CA GLN A 260 -30.12 -0.49 -17.62
C GLN A 260 -30.87 -1.64 -16.93
N LYS A 261 -30.17 -2.54 -16.23
CA LYS A 261 -30.79 -3.65 -15.50
C LYS A 261 -31.72 -3.18 -14.39
N CYS A 262 -31.45 -2.02 -13.82
CA CYS A 262 -32.22 -1.45 -12.73
C CYS A 262 -33.29 -0.47 -13.20
N GLY A 263 -33.49 -0.34 -14.50
CA GLY A 263 -34.47 0.58 -15.07
C GLY A 263 -34.11 2.06 -14.84
N LEU A 264 -32.84 2.35 -14.59
CA LEU A 264 -32.32 3.71 -14.48
C LEU A 264 -31.90 4.21 -15.86
N ASN A 265 -31.97 5.53 -16.04
CA ASN A 265 -31.55 6.17 -17.28
C ASN A 265 -30.05 5.94 -17.50
N VAL A 266 -29.66 5.70 -18.75
CA VAL A 266 -28.27 5.52 -19.15
C VAL A 266 -27.85 6.73 -19.99
N PRO A 267 -26.73 7.39 -19.68
CA PRO A 267 -26.23 8.48 -20.51
C PRO A 267 -25.86 8.00 -21.91
N GLU A 268 -26.08 8.83 -22.93
CA GLU A 268 -25.73 8.54 -24.32
C GLU A 268 -24.21 8.36 -24.50
N ASN A 269 -23.41 9.12 -23.74
CA ASN A 269 -21.95 9.06 -23.74
C ASN A 269 -21.37 8.10 -22.68
N ALA A 270 -22.14 7.10 -22.21
CA ALA A 270 -21.69 6.19 -21.16
C ALA A 270 -20.37 5.46 -21.50
N SER A 271 -20.13 5.12 -22.77
CA SER A 271 -18.86 4.51 -23.20
C SER A 271 -17.66 5.44 -23.07
N GLU A 272 -17.85 6.74 -23.27
CA GLU A 272 -16.79 7.75 -23.12
C GLU A 272 -16.45 7.95 -21.64
N ILE A 273 -17.48 7.99 -20.77
CA ILE A 273 -17.30 8.03 -19.32
C ILE A 273 -16.57 6.79 -18.83
N GLU A 274 -16.95 5.59 -19.30
CA GLU A 274 -16.26 4.34 -18.95
C GLU A 274 -14.79 4.35 -19.37
N ALA A 275 -14.48 4.81 -20.58
CA ALA A 275 -13.12 4.91 -21.08
C ALA A 275 -12.28 5.88 -20.23
N ALA A 276 -12.81 7.07 -19.95
CA ALA A 276 -12.15 8.07 -19.12
C ALA A 276 -11.92 7.54 -17.69
N LEU A 277 -12.94 6.93 -17.08
CA LEU A 277 -12.82 6.31 -15.75
C LEU A 277 -11.76 5.22 -15.72
N LYS A 278 -11.69 4.36 -16.75
CA LYS A 278 -10.69 3.30 -16.82
C LYS A 278 -9.27 3.88 -16.83
N GLU A 279 -9.04 4.97 -17.54
CA GLU A 279 -7.74 5.63 -17.60
C GLU A 279 -7.40 6.34 -16.28
N ILE A 280 -8.34 7.09 -15.70
CA ILE A 280 -8.17 7.73 -14.38
C ILE A 280 -7.93 6.68 -13.29
N GLN A 281 -8.70 5.58 -13.30
CA GLN A 281 -8.49 4.44 -12.42
C GLN A 281 -7.16 3.71 -12.70
N GLY A 282 -6.60 3.86 -13.90
CA GLY A 282 -5.26 3.40 -14.27
C GLY A 282 -4.13 4.35 -13.81
N GLY A 283 -4.46 5.53 -13.30
CA GLY A 283 -3.51 6.54 -12.82
C GLY A 283 -3.21 7.67 -13.81
N ALA A 284 -3.98 7.79 -14.90
CA ALA A 284 -3.85 8.94 -15.81
C ALA A 284 -4.19 10.26 -15.09
N THR A 285 -3.43 11.30 -15.37
CA THR A 285 -3.53 12.62 -14.72
C THR A 285 -3.99 13.74 -15.66
N ASP A 286 -4.02 13.46 -16.95
CA ASP A 286 -4.34 14.36 -18.05
C ASP A 286 -5.71 14.07 -18.68
N VAL A 287 -6.43 13.07 -18.16
CA VAL A 287 -7.75 12.67 -18.62
C VAL A 287 -8.81 13.43 -17.82
N THR A 288 -9.71 14.10 -18.53
CA THR A 288 -10.87 14.78 -17.94
C THR A 288 -12.07 13.85 -18.02
N LEU A 289 -12.80 13.71 -16.91
CA LEU A 289 -14.04 12.93 -16.86
C LEU A 289 -15.15 13.71 -17.60
N PRO A 290 -15.74 13.16 -18.69
CA PRO A 290 -16.84 13.82 -19.38
C PRO A 290 -18.12 13.78 -18.53
N ALA A 291 -18.90 14.86 -18.57
CA ALA A 291 -20.22 14.89 -17.93
C ALA A 291 -21.22 14.00 -18.69
N PRO A 292 -22.18 13.33 -18.00
CA PRO A 292 -23.27 12.60 -18.62
C PRO A 292 -24.11 13.46 -19.57
N VAL A 293 -24.31 12.92 -20.77
CA VAL A 293 -25.24 13.45 -21.78
C VAL A 293 -26.51 12.62 -21.73
N TRP A 294 -27.63 13.28 -21.45
CA TRP A 294 -28.94 12.65 -21.33
C TRP A 294 -29.80 12.95 -22.56
N ALA A 295 -30.52 11.94 -23.06
CA ALA A 295 -31.41 12.08 -24.22
C ALA A 295 -32.48 13.17 -24.00
N ASN A 296 -33.05 13.24 -22.79
CA ASN A 296 -33.85 14.38 -22.33
C ASN A 296 -33.25 14.95 -21.03
N PRO A 297 -33.26 16.28 -20.84
CA PRO A 297 -32.80 16.89 -19.58
C PRO A 297 -33.56 16.39 -18.33
N SER A 298 -34.80 15.94 -18.48
CA SER A 298 -35.60 15.33 -17.41
C SER A 298 -35.12 13.94 -16.99
N ASP A 299 -34.28 13.29 -17.80
CA ASP A 299 -33.74 11.96 -17.53
C ASP A 299 -32.53 12.02 -16.59
N ALA A 300 -31.95 13.21 -16.41
CA ALA A 300 -30.93 13.46 -15.39
C ALA A 300 -31.52 13.31 -13.98
N PRO A 301 -30.76 12.77 -13.01
CA PRO A 301 -31.19 12.74 -11.62
C PRO A 301 -31.46 14.16 -11.12
N ILE A 302 -32.73 14.48 -10.86
CA ILE A 302 -33.18 15.84 -10.55
C ILE A 302 -32.77 16.26 -9.12
N VAL A 303 -32.42 15.31 -8.26
CA VAL A 303 -31.92 15.58 -6.91
C VAL A 303 -30.40 15.67 -6.98
N ILE A 304 -29.89 16.89 -7.16
CA ILE A 304 -28.49 17.22 -6.91
C ILE A 304 -28.46 18.04 -5.61
N GLU A 305 -28.60 17.38 -4.46
CA GLU A 305 -28.34 18.09 -3.18
C GLU A 305 -26.84 18.25 -2.91
N ASN A 306 -25.99 17.42 -3.53
CA ASN A 306 -24.57 17.29 -3.17
C ASN A 306 -23.57 17.23 -4.36
N ALA A 307 -23.93 17.54 -5.61
CA ALA A 307 -22.89 17.59 -6.66
C ALA A 307 -22.07 18.87 -6.58
N PRO A 308 -20.73 18.79 -6.65
CA PRO A 308 -19.92 19.96 -6.99
C PRO A 308 -20.27 20.41 -8.41
N ALA A 309 -20.42 21.72 -8.59
CA ALA A 309 -20.53 22.32 -9.92
C ALA A 309 -19.22 22.08 -10.69
N ALA A 310 -19.35 21.83 -12.00
CA ALA A 310 -18.26 21.54 -12.92
C ALA A 310 -17.15 22.60 -12.95
#